data_AF-A0A2D5X1D6-F1
#
_entry.id   AF-A0A2D5X1D6-F1
#
_cell.length_a   1.000
_cell.length_b   1.000
_cell.length_c   1.000
_cell.angle_alpha   90.00
_cell.angle_beta   90.00
_cell.angle_gamma   90.00
#
_symmetry.space_group_name_H-M   'P 1'
#
loop_
_entity.id
_entity.type
_entity.pdbx_description
1 polymer ?
#
loop_
_entity_poly.entity_id
_entity_poly.type
_entity_poly.pdbx_seq_one_letter_code
_entity_poly.pdbx_strand_id
1 'polypeptide(L)'
;MIELDQRIAEQLTEITLNSSMQVRCGSSNSFLVTASLIEPLINEFQMGGVYISASRPAPELIATLTEIDVPTDSIQFVDCVSSALLGGTENPYTNISYIDSPIMLESILLRT
;
A
#
# COMPACT_ATOMS: atom_id res chain seq x y z
N MET A 1 -12.42 16.07 -4.92
CA MET A 1 -11.66 15.34 -5.95
C MET A 1 -10.21 15.44 -5.55
N ILE A 2 -9.59 14.31 -5.16
CA ILE A 2 -8.16 14.25 -4.86
C ILE A 2 -7.44 14.19 -6.21
N GLU A 3 -6.57 15.15 -6.48
CA GLU A 3 -5.81 15.21 -7.73
C GLU A 3 -4.45 14.54 -7.51
N LEU A 4 -4.21 13.42 -8.21
CA LEU A 4 -2.96 12.66 -8.13
C LEU A 4 -1.81 13.43 -8.79
N ASP A 5 -0.60 13.27 -8.27
CA ASP A 5 0.58 13.97 -8.80
C ASP A 5 1.15 13.23 -10.01
N GLN A 6 0.82 13.71 -11.22
CA GLN A 6 1.29 13.12 -12.49
C GLN A 6 2.82 13.01 -12.61
N ARG A 7 3.58 13.86 -11.91
CA ARG A 7 5.05 13.81 -11.94
C ARG A 7 5.58 12.53 -11.32
N ILE A 8 4.85 11.94 -10.37
CA ILE A 8 5.20 10.65 -9.77
C ILE A 8 5.05 9.54 -10.80
N ALA A 9 3.94 9.53 -11.56
CA ALA A 9 3.73 8.56 -12.64
C ALA A 9 4.83 8.65 -13.71
N GLU A 10 5.18 9.86 -14.15
CA GLU A 10 6.28 10.09 -15.09
C GLU A 10 7.60 9.52 -14.55
N GLN A 11 7.94 9.79 -13.30
CA GLN A 11 9.16 9.25 -12.67
C GLN A 11 9.14 7.72 -12.56
N LEU A 12 7.96 7.10 -12.34
CA LEU A 12 7.83 5.64 -12.29
C LEU A 12 8.18 5.00 -13.64
N THR A 13 7.92 5.68 -14.78
CA THR A 13 8.26 5.14 -16.11
C THR A 13 9.77 5.05 -16.37
N GLU A 14 10.58 5.84 -15.66
CA GLU A 14 12.05 5.83 -15.80
C GLU A 14 12.72 4.70 -14.98
N ILE A 15 11.94 3.99 -14.15
CA ILE A 15 12.43 2.96 -13.26
C ILE A 15 12.56 1.63 -13.99
N THR A 16 13.71 0.97 -13.84
CA THR A 16 13.89 -0.38 -14.37
C THR A 16 13.21 -1.43 -13.48
N LEU A 17 12.76 -2.52 -14.09
CA LEU A 17 12.31 -3.71 -13.35
C LEU A 17 13.37 -4.18 -12.34
N ASN A 18 12.92 -4.76 -11.22
CA ASN A 18 13.77 -5.27 -10.13
C ASN A 18 14.63 -4.19 -9.42
N SER A 19 14.12 -2.97 -9.32
CA SER A 19 14.77 -1.88 -8.60
C SER A 19 14.01 -1.53 -7.31
N SER A 20 14.63 -0.69 -6.48
CA SER A 20 14.02 -0.16 -5.26
C SER A 20 14.02 1.37 -5.31
N MET A 21 12.88 1.98 -4.99
CA MET A 21 12.75 3.43 -4.87
C MET A 21 12.44 3.82 -3.42
N GLN A 22 13.11 4.87 -2.93
CA GLN A 22 12.72 5.53 -1.68
C GLN A 22 12.03 6.86 -2.01
N VAL A 23 10.80 7.04 -1.53
CA VAL A 23 10.05 8.29 -1.68
C VAL A 23 9.99 9.00 -0.33
N ARG A 24 10.34 10.30 -0.32
CA ARG A 24 10.29 11.14 0.87
C ARG A 24 9.24 12.23 0.67
N CYS A 25 8.32 12.34 1.62
CA CYS A 25 7.26 13.34 1.59
C CYS A 25 6.99 13.90 2.99
N GLY A 26 6.37 15.08 3.04
CA GLY A 26 5.87 15.64 4.29
C GLY A 26 4.64 14.86 4.78
N SER A 27 4.42 14.85 6.09
CA SER A 27 3.30 14.15 6.73
C SER A 27 1.94 14.54 6.14
N SER A 28 1.76 15.83 5.82
CA SER A 28 0.54 16.40 5.22
C SER A 28 0.17 15.79 3.87
N ASN A 29 1.15 15.29 3.11
CA ASN A 29 0.94 14.81 1.73
C ASN A 29 1.14 13.30 1.61
N SER A 30 1.39 12.60 2.72
CA SER A 30 1.77 11.18 2.74
C SER A 30 0.78 10.25 2.04
N PHE A 31 -0.52 10.45 2.25
CA PHE A 31 -1.55 9.68 1.56
C PHE A 31 -1.55 9.95 0.05
N LEU A 32 -1.56 11.23 -0.34
CA LEU A 32 -1.59 11.62 -1.75
C LEU A 32 -0.42 11.02 -2.53
N VAL A 33 0.78 11.08 -1.95
CA VAL A 33 1.99 10.50 -2.53
C VAL A 33 1.86 8.97 -2.63
N THR A 34 1.31 8.32 -1.60
CA THR A 34 1.06 6.87 -1.63
C THR A 34 0.09 6.48 -2.74
N ALA A 35 -1.04 7.17 -2.84
CA ALA A 35 -2.04 6.92 -3.89
C ALA A 35 -1.46 7.17 -5.29
N SER A 36 -0.69 8.25 -5.46
CA SER A 36 -0.04 8.60 -6.74
C SER A 36 1.07 7.62 -7.14
N LEU A 37 1.58 6.80 -6.20
CA LEU A 37 2.49 5.70 -6.51
C LEU A 37 1.73 4.43 -6.86
N ILE A 38 0.67 4.11 -6.11
CA ILE A 38 -0.10 2.88 -6.28
C ILE A 38 -0.89 2.89 -7.60
N GLU A 39 -1.53 4.01 -7.93
CA GLU A 39 -2.46 4.08 -9.06
C GLU A 39 -1.77 3.75 -10.41
N PRO A 40 -0.61 4.33 -10.78
CA PRO A 40 0.04 3.98 -12.03
C PRO A 40 0.55 2.53 -12.05
N LEU A 41 1.05 2.04 -10.90
CA LEU A 41 1.50 0.65 -10.76
C LEU A 41 0.38 -0.35 -11.09
N ILE A 42 -0.84 -0.07 -10.64
CA ILE A 42 -1.97 -0.98 -10.84
C ILE A 42 -2.64 -0.76 -12.20
N ASN A 43 -2.96 0.48 -12.55
CA ASN A 43 -3.78 0.76 -13.73
C ASN A 43 -2.96 0.83 -15.01
N GLU A 44 -1.82 1.51 -15.00
CA GLU A 44 -1.00 1.69 -16.20
C GLU A 44 -0.09 0.49 -16.44
N PHE A 45 0.60 0.03 -15.39
CA PHE A 45 1.54 -1.09 -15.49
C PHE A 45 0.91 -2.46 -15.27
N GLN A 46 -0.37 -2.53 -14.89
CA GLN A 46 -1.10 -3.77 -14.59
C GLN A 46 -0.38 -4.67 -13.59
N MET A 47 0.31 -4.06 -12.63
CA MET A 47 1.06 -4.77 -11.60
C MET A 47 0.16 -5.07 -10.41
N GLY A 48 0.24 -6.30 -9.92
CA GLY A 48 -0.14 -6.62 -8.56
C GLY A 48 1.03 -6.38 -7.60
N GLY A 49 0.82 -6.63 -6.32
CA GLY A 49 1.92 -6.54 -5.38
C GLY A 49 1.54 -6.76 -3.93
N VAL A 50 2.51 -6.49 -3.07
CA VAL A 50 2.33 -6.55 -1.62
C VAL A 50 2.49 -5.13 -1.07
N TYR A 51 1.47 -4.62 -0.37
CA TYR A 51 1.57 -3.37 0.38
C TYR A 51 1.77 -3.67 1.86
N ILE A 52 2.92 -3.27 2.41
CA ILE A 52 3.23 -3.45 3.83
C ILE A 52 2.89 -2.15 4.56
N SER A 53 1.86 -2.19 5.40
CA SER A 53 1.47 -1.07 6.23
C SER A 53 2.18 -1.11 7.58
N ALA A 54 3.00 -0.09 7.84
CA ALA A 54 3.74 0.07 9.09
C ALA A 54 3.32 1.30 9.91
N SER A 55 2.47 2.17 9.34
CA SER A 55 2.11 3.46 9.96
C SER A 55 0.61 3.67 10.14
N ARG A 56 -0.24 2.94 9.41
CA ARG A 56 -1.71 3.03 9.49
C ARG A 56 -2.37 1.65 9.35
N PRO A 57 -3.60 1.45 9.82
CA PRO A 57 -4.36 0.25 9.50
C PRO A 57 -4.54 0.08 7.99
N ALA A 58 -4.31 -1.12 7.47
CA ALA A 58 -4.59 -1.44 6.06
C ALA A 58 -6.07 -1.20 5.66
N PRO A 59 -7.07 -1.50 6.51
CA PRO A 59 -8.47 -1.21 6.18
C PRO A 59 -8.76 0.28 5.88
N GLU A 60 -8.08 1.20 6.58
CA GLU A 60 -8.22 2.65 6.35
C GLU A 60 -7.66 3.04 4.98
N LEU A 61 -6.50 2.49 4.61
CA LEU A 61 -5.89 2.74 3.31
C LEU A 61 -6.75 2.20 2.17
N ILE A 62 -7.27 0.98 2.29
CA ILE A 62 -8.13 0.37 1.27
C ILE A 62 -9.41 1.19 1.08
N ALA A 63 -10.06 1.60 2.17
CA ALA A 63 -11.25 2.44 2.10
C ALA A 63 -10.96 3.75 1.35
N THR A 64 -9.86 4.43 1.70
CA THR A 64 -9.50 5.70 1.08
C THR A 64 -9.10 5.55 -0.40
N LEU A 65 -8.41 4.46 -0.77
CA LEU A 65 -8.10 4.17 -2.18
C LEU A 65 -9.37 3.86 -2.98
N THR A 66 -10.32 3.14 -2.38
CA THR A 66 -11.62 2.84 -3.01
C THR A 66 -12.45 4.10 -3.22
N GLU A 67 -12.41 5.07 -2.29
CA GLU A 67 -13.09 6.36 -2.42
C GLU A 67 -12.59 7.21 -3.60
N ILE A 68 -11.37 6.97 -4.09
CA ILE A 68 -10.78 7.65 -5.25
C ILE A 68 -10.70 6.74 -6.49
N ASP A 69 -11.50 5.68 -6.52
CA ASP A 69 -11.61 4.73 -7.64
C ASP A 69 -10.29 4.02 -8.02
N VAL A 70 -9.37 3.85 -7.05
CA VAL A 70 -8.16 3.04 -7.25
C VAL A 70 -8.46 1.58 -6.87
N PRO A 71 -8.41 0.63 -7.82
CA PRO A 71 -8.68 -0.78 -7.53
C PRO A 71 -7.57 -1.36 -6.65
N THR A 72 -7.94 -2.23 -5.71
CA THR A 72 -6.99 -2.82 -4.73
C THR A 72 -6.99 -4.36 -4.74
N ASP A 73 -7.78 -4.98 -5.62
CA ASP A 73 -7.94 -6.44 -5.71
C ASP A 73 -6.65 -7.17 -6.06
N SER A 74 -5.74 -6.51 -6.78
CA SER A 74 -4.42 -7.04 -7.16
C SER A 74 -3.34 -6.85 -6.09
N ILE A 75 -3.69 -6.23 -4.96
CA ILE A 75 -2.77 -5.95 -3.85
C ILE A 75 -3.06 -6.89 -2.68
N GLN A 76 -2.02 -7.56 -2.18
CA GLN A 76 -2.04 -8.19 -0.88
C GLN A 76 -1.54 -7.21 0.18
N PHE A 77 -2.37 -6.89 1.17
CA PHE A 77 -1.98 -6.02 2.26
C PHE A 77 -1.38 -6.82 3.42
N VAL A 78 -0.30 -6.31 3.99
CA VAL A 78 0.31 -6.81 5.22
C VAL A 78 0.21 -5.71 6.25
N ASP A 79 -0.66 -5.89 7.24
CA ASP A 79 -0.93 -4.91 8.28
C ASP A 79 -0.12 -5.23 9.54
N CYS A 80 0.90 -4.41 9.80
CA CYS A 80 1.76 -4.50 10.98
C CYS A 80 1.33 -3.54 12.11
N VAL A 81 0.12 -2.96 12.04
CA VAL A 81 -0.37 -1.92 12.95
C VAL A 81 -1.58 -2.41 13.74
N SER A 82 -2.55 -3.02 13.05
CA SER A 82 -3.88 -3.30 13.60
C SER A 82 -3.92 -4.46 14.59
N SER A 83 -2.98 -5.39 14.51
CA SER A 83 -2.82 -6.51 15.44
C SER A 83 -2.58 -6.07 16.88
N ALA A 84 -1.90 -4.93 17.08
CA ALA A 84 -1.67 -4.33 18.39
C ALA A 84 -2.93 -3.65 18.97
N LEU A 85 -3.99 -3.49 18.16
CA LEU A 85 -5.21 -2.79 18.51
C LEU A 85 -6.37 -3.79 18.68
N LEU A 86 -7.03 -3.76 19.85
CA LEU A 86 -8.24 -4.56 20.08
C LEU A 86 -9.32 -4.17 19.06
N GLY A 87 -9.76 -5.14 18.24
CA GLY A 87 -10.79 -4.95 17.22
C GLY A 87 -10.30 -4.32 15.91
N GLY A 88 -8.98 -4.10 15.73
CA GLY A 88 -8.42 -3.53 14.50
C GLY A 88 -8.47 -4.45 13.27
N THR A 89 -8.85 -5.73 13.46
CA THR A 89 -8.79 -6.77 12.43
C THR A 89 -10.17 -7.16 11.87
N GLU A 90 -11.26 -6.59 12.40
CA GLU A 90 -12.62 -6.88 11.94
C GLU A 90 -13.02 -5.95 10.79
N ASN A 91 -13.09 -6.47 9.56
CA ASN A 91 -13.51 -5.74 8.35
C ASN A 91 -13.84 -6.73 7.22
N PRO A 92 -14.47 -6.29 6.12
CA PRO A 92 -14.88 -7.20 5.04
C PRO A 92 -13.76 -7.55 4.06
N TYR A 93 -12.56 -6.99 4.19
CA TYR A 93 -11.49 -7.17 3.22
C TYR A 93 -10.83 -8.54 3.38
N THR A 94 -10.67 -9.26 2.27
CA THR A 94 -10.15 -10.63 2.26
C THR A 94 -8.67 -10.72 1.89
N ASN A 95 -8.10 -9.61 1.42
CA ASN A 95 -6.72 -9.47 0.96
C ASN A 95 -5.80 -8.81 2.01
N ILE A 96 -6.06 -9.01 3.30
CA ILE A 96 -5.24 -8.47 4.40
C ILE A 96 -4.66 -9.62 5.23
N SER A 97 -3.35 -9.58 5.47
CA SER A 97 -2.64 -10.39 6.47
C SER A 97 -2.25 -9.52 7.66
N TYR A 98 -2.71 -9.87 8.85
CA TYR A 98 -2.37 -9.16 10.08
C TYR A 98 -1.13 -9.78 10.72
N ILE A 99 -0.16 -8.93 11.05
CA ILE A 99 1.11 -9.33 11.66
C ILE A 99 1.31 -8.58 12.96
N ASP A 100 1.51 -9.31 14.06
CA ASP A 100 1.64 -8.74 15.41
C ASP A 100 2.90 -7.88 15.62
N SER A 101 3.96 -8.15 14.86
CA SER A 101 5.21 -7.40 14.94
C SER A 101 5.94 -7.36 13.60
N PRO A 102 6.47 -6.21 13.16
CA PRO A 102 7.27 -6.10 11.93
C PRO A 102 8.49 -7.04 11.90
N ILE A 103 9.03 -7.45 13.05
CA ILE A 103 10.10 -8.48 13.12
C ILE A 103 9.60 -9.81 12.54
N MET A 104 8.30 -10.09 12.62
CA MET A 104 7.70 -11.29 12.04
C MET A 104 7.58 -11.23 10.51
N LEU A 105 7.89 -10.11 9.84
CA LEU A 105 7.95 -10.06 8.38
C LEU A 105 8.98 -11.05 7.82
N GLU A 106 10.06 -11.30 8.56
CA GLU A 106 11.06 -12.32 8.21
C GLU A 106 10.44 -13.74 8.12
N SER A 107 9.36 -14.00 8.88
CA SER A 107 8.64 -15.27 8.85
C SER A 107 7.73 -15.45 7.62
N ILE A 108 7.38 -14.35 6.93
CA ILE A 108 6.61 -14.39 5.66
C ILE A 108 7.53 -14.81 4.51
N LEU A 109 8.77 -14.30 4.47
CA LEU A 109 9.78 -14.66 3.47
C LEU A 109 10.15 -16.14 3.49
N LEU A 110 9.96 -16.82 4.63
CA LEU A 110 10.26 -18.24 4.79
C LEU A 110 9.08 -19.18 4.43
N ARG A 111 7.92 -18.62 4.06
CA ARG A 111 6.71 -19.38 3.72
C ARG A 111 6.33 -19.31 2.23
N THR A 112 7.12 -18.62 1.43
CA THR A 112 7.11 -18.70 -0.05
C THR A 112 8.13 -19.72 -0.51
#